data_AF-A0AAQ5XWX5-F1
#
_entry.id   AF-A0AAQ5XWX5-F1
#
_cell.length_a   1.000
_cell.length_b   1.000
_cell.length_c   1.000
_cell.angle_alpha   90.00
_cell.angle_beta   90.00
_cell.angle_gamma   90.00
#
_symmetry.space_group_name_H-M   'P 1'
#
loop_
_entity.id
_entity.type
_entity.pdbx_description
1 polymer ?
#
loop_
_entity_poly.entity_id
_entity_poly.type
_entity_poly.pdbx_seq_one_letter_code
_entity_poly.pdbx_strand_id
1 'polypeptide(L)'
;MFKQIEAQQIHVFIVFSEELVAEPLIKAAIQLSITNKVWIAGESWSLSKRLLHIEGIKNIGTILGVSQPVVTIPGFSDFIFSTKTQRHWEDVEKSMFCNQECNCSHLKADDILTENPTFSFPIYSAIYAVAHALHNTLKCGDGKCKKNMTVYPHKVPTSLCSPECSVGYVKKQNGIHQCCFTCEICPNGTYINSTGTSCISCKDTEWSAEGSTSCNQRLVEFIPFTDSGAILIMLGAGALVGLTLAVSVLFAVNYNTPVVRSAGGPMCFLILGCLSLCSISVFFYFGQPSVSSCVLRFLPFFLFYTVCLACFVVRSFQIVCIFKISTIYLMQLYVSSCQTFLSVLFKQ
;
A
#
# COMPACT_ATOMS: atom_id res chain seq x y z
N MET A 1 -45.89 21.44 -25.69
CA MET A 1 -44.83 21.13 -24.70
C MET A 1 -44.93 22.01 -23.46
N PHE A 2 -44.57 23.30 -23.51
CA PHE A 2 -44.49 24.16 -22.30
C PHE A 2 -45.77 24.25 -21.46
N LYS A 3 -46.97 24.28 -22.07
CA LYS A 3 -48.25 24.25 -21.33
C LYS A 3 -48.41 23.01 -20.44
N GLN A 4 -47.93 21.85 -20.92
CA GLN A 4 -48.02 20.59 -20.18
C GLN A 4 -47.00 20.54 -19.04
N ILE A 5 -45.84 21.17 -19.25
CA ILE A 5 -44.78 21.31 -18.25
C ILE A 5 -45.22 22.20 -17.08
N GLU A 6 -45.94 23.28 -17.37
CA GLU A 6 -46.54 24.11 -16.31
C GLU A 6 -47.64 23.36 -15.55
N ALA A 7 -48.50 22.63 -16.26
CA ALA A 7 -49.51 21.78 -15.63
C ALA A 7 -48.91 20.71 -14.71
N GLN A 8 -47.72 20.20 -15.05
CA GLN A 8 -46.99 19.20 -14.27
C GLN A 8 -46.02 19.79 -13.23
N GLN A 9 -45.97 21.12 -13.07
CA GLN A 9 -45.10 21.80 -12.09
C GLN A 9 -43.61 21.40 -12.22
N ILE A 10 -43.13 21.23 -13.45
CA ILE A 10 -41.72 20.90 -13.69
C ILE A 10 -40.87 22.17 -13.51
N HIS A 11 -39.82 22.09 -12.70
CA HIS A 11 -38.93 23.21 -12.37
C HIS A 11 -37.57 23.16 -13.08
N VAL A 12 -37.12 21.99 -13.50
CA VAL A 12 -35.79 21.77 -14.09
C VAL A 12 -35.91 21.21 -15.49
N PHE A 13 -35.19 21.79 -16.44
CA PHE A 13 -35.08 21.35 -17.82
C PHE A 13 -33.66 20.90 -18.09
N ILE A 14 -33.50 19.70 -18.64
CA ILE A 14 -32.20 19.21 -19.11
C ILE A 14 -32.30 19.09 -20.63
N VAL A 15 -31.52 19.89 -21.35
CA VAL A 15 -31.67 20.04 -22.80
C VAL A 15 -30.41 19.54 -23.49
N PHE A 16 -30.49 18.29 -23.94
CA PHE A 16 -29.50 17.65 -24.80
C PHE A 16 -29.89 17.86 -26.27
N SER A 17 -29.43 18.95 -26.87
CA SER A 17 -29.69 19.28 -28.27
C SER A 17 -28.53 20.05 -28.87
N GLU A 18 -28.45 20.14 -30.19
CA GLU A 18 -27.53 21.06 -30.86
C GLU A 18 -27.95 22.52 -30.68
N GLU A 19 -27.01 23.44 -30.90
CA GLU A 19 -27.25 24.90 -30.78
C GLU A 19 -28.41 25.37 -31.68
N LEU A 20 -28.47 24.87 -32.92
CA LEU A 20 -29.53 25.22 -33.88
C LEU A 20 -30.94 24.81 -33.43
N VAL A 21 -31.04 23.83 -32.53
CA VAL A 21 -32.31 23.35 -31.97
C VAL A 21 -32.59 23.99 -30.60
N ALA A 22 -31.55 24.23 -29.81
CA ALA A 22 -31.67 24.91 -28.52
C ALA A 22 -32.13 26.36 -28.68
N GLU A 23 -31.62 27.08 -29.69
CA GLU A 23 -31.98 28.48 -29.94
C GLU A 23 -33.49 28.72 -30.11
N PRO A 24 -34.20 28.06 -31.04
CA PRO A 24 -35.64 28.25 -31.18
C PRO A 24 -36.40 27.81 -29.94
N LEU A 25 -35.92 26.80 -29.20
CA LEU A 25 -36.53 26.36 -27.94
C LEU A 25 -36.47 27.46 -26.87
N ILE A 26 -35.30 28.08 -26.68
CA ILE A 26 -35.11 29.19 -25.73
C ILE A 26 -35.93 30.40 -26.15
N LYS A 27 -35.94 30.75 -27.44
CA LYS A 27 -36.79 31.84 -27.96
C LYS A 27 -38.28 31.57 -27.70
N ALA A 28 -38.73 30.34 -27.92
CA ALA A 28 -40.11 29.97 -27.63
C ALA A 28 -40.44 30.05 -26.12
N ALA A 29 -39.51 29.66 -25.24
CA ALA A 29 -39.68 29.79 -23.80
C ALA A 29 -39.82 31.25 -23.36
N ILE A 30 -39.02 32.15 -23.95
CA ILE A 30 -39.10 33.60 -23.72
C ILE A 30 -40.45 34.14 -24.20
N GLN A 31 -40.86 33.79 -25.42
CA GLN A 31 -42.15 34.24 -26.00
C GLN A 31 -43.36 33.76 -25.17
N LEU A 32 -43.28 32.56 -24.60
CA LEU A 32 -44.33 32.00 -23.75
C LEU A 32 -44.23 32.44 -22.29
N SER A 33 -43.32 33.38 -21.97
CA SER A 33 -43.12 33.91 -20.61
C SER A 33 -42.90 32.82 -19.55
N ILE A 34 -42.20 31.75 -19.92
CA ILE A 34 -41.79 30.72 -18.96
C ILE A 34 -40.74 31.34 -18.05
N THR A 35 -40.98 31.36 -16.74
CA THR A 35 -40.08 32.01 -15.76
C THR A 35 -39.83 31.09 -14.56
N ASN A 36 -38.85 31.46 -13.72
CA ASN A 36 -38.52 30.75 -12.48
C ASN A 36 -38.20 29.25 -12.70
N LYS A 37 -37.51 28.95 -13.80
CA LYS A 37 -37.04 27.59 -14.12
C LYS A 37 -35.52 27.51 -14.05
N VAL A 38 -35.00 26.30 -13.86
CA VAL A 38 -33.57 25.99 -13.98
C VAL A 38 -33.35 25.20 -15.26
N TRP A 39 -32.40 25.63 -16.07
CA TRP A 39 -32.06 25.03 -17.35
C TRP A 39 -30.64 24.49 -17.30
N ILE A 40 -30.46 23.21 -17.57
CA ILE A 40 -29.16 22.56 -17.69
C ILE A 40 -28.85 22.45 -19.18
N ALA A 41 -27.86 23.22 -19.62
CA ALA A 41 -27.40 23.28 -21.00
C ALA A 41 -26.28 22.25 -21.23
N GLY A 42 -26.45 21.44 -22.27
CA GLY A 42 -25.42 20.51 -22.73
C GLY A 42 -24.22 21.20 -23.37
N GLU A 43 -23.16 20.43 -23.60
CA GLU A 43 -21.86 20.90 -24.11
C GLU A 43 -22.00 21.74 -25.39
N SER A 44 -22.84 21.29 -26.32
CA SER A 44 -23.06 21.85 -27.66
C SER A 44 -23.46 23.32 -27.71
N TRP A 45 -24.12 23.86 -26.68
CA TRP A 45 -24.63 25.23 -26.71
C TRP A 45 -24.40 26.02 -25.42
N SER A 46 -23.83 25.38 -24.39
CA SER A 46 -23.50 26.00 -23.09
C SER A 46 -22.58 27.22 -23.19
N LEU A 47 -21.65 27.23 -24.16
CA LEU A 47 -20.69 28.31 -24.41
C LEU A 47 -21.06 29.19 -25.62
N SER A 48 -22.28 29.07 -26.15
CA SER A 48 -22.73 29.88 -27.28
C SER A 48 -22.83 31.36 -26.92
N LYS A 49 -22.01 32.20 -27.55
CA LYS A 49 -22.14 33.67 -27.45
C LYS A 49 -23.49 34.14 -27.99
N ARG A 50 -23.99 33.49 -29.05
CA ARG A 50 -25.25 33.87 -29.70
C ARG A 50 -26.43 33.73 -28.75
N LEU A 51 -26.49 32.64 -27.98
CA LEU A 51 -27.58 32.41 -27.02
C LEU A 51 -27.50 33.36 -25.82
N LEU A 52 -26.30 33.63 -25.31
CA LEU A 52 -26.10 34.55 -24.19
C LEU A 52 -26.56 36.00 -24.49
N HIS A 53 -26.55 36.40 -25.76
CA HIS A 53 -26.99 37.72 -26.21
C HIS A 53 -28.47 37.79 -26.61
N ILE A 54 -29.25 36.71 -26.49
CA ILE A 54 -30.69 36.75 -26.77
C ILE A 54 -31.39 37.64 -25.73
N GLU A 55 -32.13 38.65 -26.22
CA GLU A 55 -32.93 39.51 -25.36
C GLU A 55 -33.99 38.72 -24.60
N GLY A 56 -34.09 38.96 -23.29
CA GLY A 56 -35.05 38.27 -22.42
C GLY A 56 -34.62 36.89 -21.93
N ILE A 57 -33.43 36.39 -22.30
CA ILE A 57 -32.94 35.09 -21.80
C ILE A 57 -32.77 35.05 -20.27
N LYS A 58 -32.52 36.19 -19.62
CA LYS A 58 -32.45 36.28 -18.15
C LYS A 58 -33.81 36.05 -17.49
N ASN A 59 -34.91 36.24 -18.22
CA ASN A 59 -36.27 36.14 -17.67
C ASN A 59 -36.70 34.69 -17.47
N ILE A 60 -36.14 33.75 -18.25
CA ILE A 60 -36.53 32.33 -18.18
C ILE A 60 -36.01 31.61 -16.94
N GLY A 61 -35.14 32.27 -16.17
CA GLY A 61 -34.59 31.80 -14.90
C GLY A 61 -33.09 31.57 -14.98
N THR A 62 -32.61 30.53 -14.30
CA THR A 62 -31.18 30.22 -14.19
C THR A 62 -30.78 29.21 -15.25
N ILE A 63 -29.69 29.48 -15.97
CA ILE A 63 -29.09 28.56 -16.93
C ILE A 63 -27.73 28.11 -16.41
N LEU A 64 -27.54 26.80 -16.27
CA LEU A 64 -26.31 26.16 -15.84
C LEU A 64 -25.74 25.40 -17.04
N GLY A 65 -24.59 25.86 -17.55
CA GLY A 65 -23.88 25.21 -18.63
C GLY A 65 -22.95 24.11 -18.13
N VAL A 66 -23.00 22.95 -18.78
CA VAL A 66 -22.00 21.89 -18.62
C VAL A 66 -21.11 21.89 -19.85
N SER A 67 -19.85 22.25 -19.69
CA SER A 67 -18.84 22.24 -20.77
C SER A 67 -17.61 21.47 -20.34
N GLN A 68 -16.86 20.97 -21.32
CA GLN A 68 -15.51 20.47 -21.07
C GLN A 68 -14.60 21.64 -20.61
N PRO A 69 -13.54 21.36 -19.84
CA PRO A 69 -12.56 22.38 -19.48
C PRO A 69 -11.95 22.99 -20.75
N VAL A 70 -11.85 24.31 -20.80
CA VAL A 70 -11.15 24.99 -21.90
C VAL A 70 -9.65 24.72 -21.75
N VAL A 71 -9.06 24.06 -22.75
CA VAL A 71 -7.63 23.74 -22.79
C VAL A 71 -6.94 24.65 -23.80
N THR A 72 -5.83 25.27 -23.40
CA THR A 72 -4.98 26.05 -24.30
C THR A 72 -4.19 25.12 -25.21
N ILE A 73 -4.34 25.28 -26.53
CA ILE A 73 -3.56 24.52 -27.52
C ILE A 73 -2.22 25.24 -27.75
N PRO A 74 -1.07 24.64 -27.39
CA PRO A 74 0.23 25.30 -27.50
C PRO A 74 0.56 25.68 -28.95
N GLY A 75 1.02 26.91 -29.17
CA GLY A 75 1.41 27.43 -30.49
C GLY A 75 0.24 27.77 -31.43
N PHE A 76 -1.02 27.51 -31.04
CA PHE A 76 -2.17 27.80 -31.90
C PHE A 76 -2.36 29.30 -32.12
N SER A 77 -2.21 30.13 -31.09
CA SER A 77 -2.27 31.59 -31.22
C SER A 77 -1.21 32.11 -32.18
N ASP A 78 0.03 31.66 -32.00
CA ASP A 78 1.18 32.10 -32.80
C ASP A 78 1.01 31.69 -34.26
N PHE A 79 0.47 30.49 -34.50
CA PHE A 79 0.10 30.01 -35.83
C PHE A 79 -0.96 30.91 -36.49
N ILE A 80 -2.04 31.27 -35.78
CA ILE A 80 -3.08 32.16 -36.32
C ILE A 80 -2.51 33.56 -36.62
N PHE A 81 -1.69 34.14 -35.73
CA PHE A 81 -1.08 35.45 -35.96
C PHE A 81 -0.09 35.45 -37.13
N SER A 82 0.74 34.41 -37.24
CA SER A 82 1.74 34.28 -38.32
C SER A 82 1.10 34.05 -39.70
N THR A 83 0.10 33.17 -39.79
CA THR A 83 -0.63 32.90 -41.04
C THR A 83 -1.38 34.14 -41.55
N LYS A 84 -1.95 34.97 -40.66
CA LYS A 84 -2.59 36.24 -41.07
C LYS A 84 -1.58 37.32 -41.49
N THR A 85 -0.35 37.26 -40.98
CA THR A 85 0.74 38.17 -41.36
C THR A 85 1.32 37.80 -42.74
N GLN A 86 1.36 36.51 -43.09
CA GLN A 86 1.67 36.02 -44.44
C GLN A 86 0.50 36.26 -45.40
N ARG A 87 0.27 37.52 -45.81
CA ARG A 87 -0.64 37.85 -46.92
C ARG A 87 -0.05 37.44 -48.27
N HIS A 88 0.02 36.14 -48.53
CA HIS A 88 0.22 35.61 -49.87
C HIS A 88 -0.57 34.31 -50.03
N TRP A 89 -1.89 34.42 -49.98
CA TRP A 89 -2.78 33.49 -50.69
C TRP A 89 -2.86 33.92 -52.17
N GLU A 90 -1.72 34.13 -52.81
CA GLU A 90 -1.67 34.19 -54.27
C GLU A 90 -1.61 32.74 -54.77
N ASP A 91 -2.69 32.33 -55.44
CA ASP A 91 -2.74 31.26 -56.44
C ASP A 91 -1.77 30.08 -56.25
N VAL A 92 -1.83 29.44 -55.08
CA VAL A 92 -1.29 28.08 -54.96
C VAL A 92 -2.35 27.12 -55.52
N GLU A 93 -2.44 27.14 -56.84
CA GLU A 93 -2.79 26.02 -57.71
C GLU A 93 -3.15 24.75 -56.95
N LYS A 94 -4.46 24.48 -56.76
CA LYS A 94 -5.00 23.14 -56.46
C LYS A 94 -4.15 22.31 -55.49
N SER A 95 -3.67 22.92 -54.40
CA SER A 95 -2.86 22.17 -53.45
C SER A 95 -3.76 21.12 -52.77
N MET A 96 -3.36 19.88 -52.93
CA MET A 96 -4.12 18.65 -52.74
C MET A 96 -4.39 18.31 -51.26
N PHE A 97 -4.69 19.28 -50.39
CA PHE A 97 -5.01 19.01 -49.00
C PHE A 97 -6.12 19.91 -48.44
N CYS A 98 -7.26 19.26 -48.19
CA CYS A 98 -8.50 19.68 -47.52
C CYS A 98 -9.40 20.68 -48.27
N ASN A 99 -10.68 20.29 -48.40
CA ASN A 99 -11.81 21.02 -49.01
C ASN A 99 -12.20 22.30 -48.22
N GLN A 100 -11.26 23.20 -47.95
CA GLN A 100 -11.54 24.46 -47.25
C GLN A 100 -11.79 25.57 -48.26
N GLU A 101 -13.01 25.63 -48.79
CA GLU A 101 -13.55 26.83 -49.41
C GLU A 101 -13.87 27.84 -48.29
N CYS A 102 -12.90 28.69 -47.92
CA CYS A 102 -13.17 29.85 -47.05
C CYS A 102 -12.69 31.14 -47.70
N ASN A 103 -13.62 32.07 -47.95
CA ASN A 103 -13.29 33.48 -48.18
C ASN A 103 -13.01 34.17 -46.83
N CYS A 104 -11.84 33.85 -46.25
CA CYS A 104 -11.45 34.24 -44.90
C CYS A 104 -10.74 35.62 -44.83
N SER A 105 -10.86 36.44 -45.89
CA SER A 105 -10.11 37.68 -46.12
C SER A 105 -10.39 38.80 -45.10
N HIS A 106 -11.58 38.81 -44.50
CA HIS A 106 -12.04 39.88 -43.59
C HIS A 106 -11.90 39.55 -42.10
N LEU A 107 -11.54 38.31 -41.75
CA LEU A 107 -11.44 37.84 -40.35
C LEU A 107 -10.11 38.26 -39.72
N LYS A 108 -10.15 38.86 -38.53
CA LYS A 108 -8.94 39.12 -37.72
C LYS A 108 -8.55 37.89 -36.90
N ALA A 109 -7.31 37.86 -36.44
CA ALA A 109 -6.83 36.80 -35.55
C ALA A 109 -7.63 36.74 -34.23
N ASP A 110 -7.94 37.91 -33.66
CA ASP A 110 -8.72 38.00 -32.41
C ASP A 110 -10.14 37.46 -32.55
N ASP A 111 -10.77 37.64 -33.72
CA ASP A 111 -12.10 37.12 -34.01
C ASP A 111 -12.10 35.58 -33.98
N ILE A 112 -11.00 34.95 -34.40
CA ILE A 112 -10.84 33.48 -34.40
C ILE A 112 -10.55 32.98 -32.98
N LEU A 113 -9.65 33.65 -32.26
CA LEU A 113 -9.19 33.21 -30.94
C LEU A 113 -10.26 33.37 -29.85
N THR A 114 -11.17 34.33 -30.01
CA THR A 114 -12.25 34.55 -29.05
C THR A 114 -13.45 33.64 -29.30
N GLU A 115 -13.49 32.91 -30.41
CA GLU A 115 -14.66 32.14 -30.80
C GLU A 115 -14.89 30.89 -29.95
N ASN A 116 -16.11 30.35 -29.99
CA ASN A 116 -16.54 29.27 -29.10
C ASN A 116 -15.56 28.07 -29.18
N PRO A 117 -14.79 27.78 -28.10
CA PRO A 117 -13.73 26.79 -28.14
C PRO A 117 -14.24 25.35 -27.92
N THR A 118 -15.56 25.15 -27.79
CA THR A 118 -16.19 23.86 -27.44
C THR A 118 -15.62 22.69 -28.25
N PHE A 119 -15.44 22.87 -29.56
CA PHE A 119 -14.97 21.80 -30.44
C PHE A 119 -13.45 21.82 -30.69
N SER A 120 -12.73 22.87 -30.27
CA SER A 120 -11.32 23.05 -30.57
C SER A 120 -10.46 21.92 -29.99
N PHE A 121 -10.69 21.56 -28.73
CA PHE A 121 -9.94 20.49 -28.07
C PHE A 121 -10.29 19.10 -28.63
N PRO A 122 -11.57 18.70 -28.78
CA PRO A 122 -11.92 17.44 -29.43
C PRO A 122 -11.33 17.28 -30.84
N ILE A 123 -11.35 18.34 -31.66
CA ILE A 123 -10.75 18.34 -33.00
C ILE A 123 -9.24 18.16 -32.91
N TYR A 124 -8.57 18.93 -32.05
CA TYR A 124 -7.14 18.81 -31.81
C TYR A 124 -6.76 17.39 -31.38
N SER A 125 -7.46 16.83 -30.39
CA SER A 125 -7.23 15.47 -29.90
C SER A 125 -7.47 14.40 -30.97
N ALA A 126 -8.51 14.54 -31.79
CA ALA A 126 -8.78 13.61 -32.89
C ALA A 126 -7.67 13.60 -33.94
N ILE A 127 -7.23 14.78 -34.37
CA ILE A 127 -6.11 14.93 -35.32
C ILE A 127 -4.83 14.37 -34.71
N TYR A 128 -4.57 14.68 -33.44
CA TYR A 128 -3.38 14.22 -32.73
C TYR A 128 -3.35 12.69 -32.57
N ALA A 129 -4.50 12.07 -32.28
CA ALA A 129 -4.63 10.61 -32.20
C ALA A 129 -4.32 9.94 -33.55
N VAL A 130 -4.86 10.46 -34.65
CA VAL A 130 -4.56 9.95 -36.01
C VAL A 130 -3.08 10.13 -36.34
N ALA A 131 -2.50 11.30 -36.05
CA ALA A 131 -1.10 11.58 -36.28
C ALA A 131 -0.18 10.62 -35.50
N HIS A 132 -0.47 10.35 -34.22
CA HIS A 132 0.26 9.38 -33.41
C HIS A 132 0.11 7.94 -33.92
N ALA A 133 -1.09 7.54 -34.31
CA ALA A 133 -1.34 6.21 -34.86
C ALA A 133 -0.53 5.99 -36.16
N LEU A 134 -0.47 7.01 -37.02
CA LEU A 134 0.36 7.01 -38.22
C LEU A 134 1.86 7.02 -37.89
N HIS A 135 2.29 7.84 -36.92
CA HIS A 135 3.67 7.90 -36.47
C HIS A 135 4.19 6.52 -36.03
N ASN A 136 3.39 5.82 -35.21
CA ASN A 136 3.69 4.46 -34.75
C ASN A 136 3.68 3.46 -35.91
N THR A 137 2.69 3.55 -36.80
CA THR A 137 2.58 2.66 -37.96
C THR A 137 3.77 2.82 -38.89
N LEU A 138 4.18 4.04 -39.22
CA LEU A 138 5.29 4.34 -40.13
C LEU A 138 6.67 4.19 -39.45
N LYS A 139 6.70 3.81 -38.17
CA LYS A 139 7.92 3.68 -37.35
C LYS A 139 8.80 4.93 -37.47
N CYS A 140 8.17 6.09 -37.34
CA CYS A 140 8.85 7.37 -37.40
C CYS A 140 9.78 7.56 -36.18
N GLY A 141 10.94 8.17 -36.39
CA GLY A 141 11.94 8.52 -35.35
C GLY A 141 13.00 9.46 -35.94
N ASP A 142 13.63 10.31 -35.13
CA ASP A 142 14.69 11.26 -35.56
C ASP A 142 14.36 12.08 -36.83
N GLY A 143 13.09 12.49 -36.98
CA GLY A 143 12.62 13.25 -38.14
C GLY A 143 12.50 12.45 -39.44
N LYS A 144 12.66 11.12 -39.40
CA LYS A 144 12.52 10.22 -40.55
C LYS A 144 11.41 9.20 -40.31
N CYS A 145 10.70 8.84 -41.37
CA CYS A 145 9.64 7.84 -41.36
C CYS A 145 9.91 6.80 -42.45
N LYS A 146 9.46 5.55 -42.23
CA LYS A 146 9.54 4.51 -43.27
C LYS A 146 8.48 4.77 -44.33
N LYS A 147 8.92 5.20 -45.52
CA LYS A 147 8.03 5.47 -46.67
C LYS A 147 7.54 4.21 -47.38
N ASN A 148 8.31 3.12 -47.32
CA ASN A 148 8.02 1.87 -48.06
C ASN A 148 7.15 0.90 -47.25
N MET A 149 6.25 1.40 -46.41
CA MET A 149 5.42 0.59 -45.53
C MET A 149 4.02 0.47 -46.11
N THR A 150 3.57 -0.76 -46.38
CA THR A 150 2.22 -1.01 -46.90
C THR A 150 1.21 -0.96 -45.76
N VAL A 151 0.35 0.08 -45.78
CA VAL A 151 -0.80 0.19 -44.86
C VAL A 151 -2.03 -0.27 -45.62
N TYR A 152 -2.66 -1.34 -45.14
CA TYR A 152 -3.87 -1.84 -45.76
C TYR A 152 -5.10 -1.06 -45.26
N PRO A 153 -6.08 -0.72 -46.13
CA PRO A 153 -7.26 0.05 -45.73
C PRO A 153 -8.08 -0.58 -44.61
N HIS A 154 -8.04 -1.90 -44.46
CA HIS A 154 -8.76 -2.64 -43.43
C HIS A 154 -8.01 -2.73 -42.09
N LYS A 155 -6.75 -2.27 -42.03
CA LYS A 155 -5.93 -2.32 -40.82
C LYS A 155 -5.93 -0.95 -40.15
N VAL A 156 -6.72 -0.81 -39.08
CA VAL A 156 -6.80 0.43 -38.31
C VAL A 156 -5.49 0.66 -37.54
N PRO A 157 -4.82 1.80 -37.74
CA PRO A 157 -3.67 2.20 -36.93
C PRO A 157 -4.05 2.35 -35.45
N THR A 158 -3.23 1.81 -34.54
CA THR A 158 -3.51 1.85 -33.11
C THR A 158 -2.75 3.00 -32.44
N SER A 159 -3.48 3.91 -31.79
CA SER A 159 -2.96 4.89 -30.83
C SER A 159 -3.38 4.49 -29.42
N LEU A 160 -2.52 3.74 -28.72
CA LEU A 160 -2.76 3.35 -27.34
C LEU A 160 -2.12 4.37 -26.39
N CYS A 161 -2.90 4.83 -25.40
CA CYS A 161 -2.39 5.71 -24.35
C CYS A 161 -1.41 4.96 -23.44
N SER A 162 -1.83 3.76 -22.99
CA SER A 162 -1.03 2.87 -22.17
C SER A 162 -1.00 1.47 -22.80
N PRO A 163 0.17 0.81 -22.86
CA PRO A 163 0.25 -0.57 -23.29
C PRO A 163 -0.41 -1.51 -22.27
N GLU A 164 -0.73 -2.73 -22.70
CA GLU A 164 -1.19 -3.78 -21.76
C GLU A 164 -0.11 -4.08 -20.72
N CYS A 165 -0.54 -4.22 -19.46
CA CYS A 165 0.40 -4.52 -18.37
C CYS A 165 0.91 -5.96 -18.47
N SER A 166 2.17 -6.16 -18.11
CA SER A 166 2.75 -7.48 -17.90
C SER A 166 2.05 -8.22 -16.75
N VAL A 167 2.15 -9.55 -16.75
CA VAL A 167 1.64 -10.37 -15.64
C VAL A 167 2.24 -9.92 -14.31
N GLY A 168 1.43 -9.93 -13.24
CA GLY A 168 1.87 -9.46 -11.91
C GLY A 168 1.72 -7.96 -11.67
N TYR A 169 1.29 -7.19 -12.67
CA TYR A 169 1.07 -5.75 -12.56
C TYR A 169 -0.42 -5.42 -12.59
N VAL A 170 -0.82 -4.43 -11.78
CA VAL A 170 -2.17 -3.88 -11.74
C VAL A 170 -2.23 -2.58 -12.53
N LYS A 171 -3.35 -2.36 -13.23
CA LYS A 171 -3.66 -1.12 -13.94
C LYS A 171 -4.14 -0.07 -12.94
N LYS A 172 -3.33 0.96 -12.69
CA LYS A 172 -3.74 2.12 -11.91
C LYS A 172 -4.14 3.26 -12.83
N GLN A 173 -5.38 3.70 -12.74
CA GLN A 173 -5.87 4.75 -13.62
C GLN A 173 -5.07 6.04 -13.45
N ASN A 174 -4.68 6.62 -14.57
CA ASN A 174 -3.95 7.87 -14.62
C ASN A 174 -4.85 8.94 -15.25
N GLY A 175 -5.31 9.88 -14.45
CA GLY A 175 -6.19 10.96 -14.89
C GLY A 175 -7.63 10.52 -15.15
N ILE A 176 -8.29 11.17 -16.11
CA ILE A 176 -9.75 11.08 -16.34
C ILE A 176 -10.11 9.93 -17.32
N HIS A 177 -9.21 9.58 -18.23
CA HIS A 177 -9.50 8.62 -19.29
C HIS A 177 -9.27 7.17 -18.84
N GLN A 178 -10.29 6.34 -18.95
CA GLN A 178 -10.24 4.92 -18.56
C GLN A 178 -9.18 4.11 -19.32
N CYS A 179 -8.83 4.51 -20.55
CA CYS A 179 -7.80 3.88 -21.37
C CYS A 179 -6.36 4.25 -20.98
N CYS A 180 -6.18 5.25 -20.12
CA CYS A 180 -4.87 5.72 -19.66
C CYS A 180 -4.62 5.22 -18.23
N PHE A 181 -3.59 4.41 -18.09
CA PHE A 181 -3.21 3.82 -16.81
C PHE A 181 -1.70 3.62 -16.69
N THR A 182 -1.22 3.51 -15.46
CA THR A 182 0.16 3.11 -15.14
C THR A 182 0.13 1.69 -14.58
N CYS A 183 1.09 0.87 -15.00
CA CYS A 183 1.23 -0.48 -14.48
C CYS A 183 2.07 -0.43 -13.20
N GLU A 184 1.48 -0.82 -12.07
CA GLU A 184 2.18 -0.95 -10.79
C GLU A 184 2.32 -2.43 -10.42
N ILE A 185 3.49 -2.85 -9.94
CA ILE A 185 3.72 -4.24 -9.54
C ILE A 185 2.96 -4.53 -8.23
N CYS A 186 2.31 -5.70 -8.14
CA CYS A 186 1.68 -6.11 -6.89
C CYS A 186 2.75 -6.39 -5.81
N PRO A 187 2.60 -5.86 -4.59
CA PRO A 187 3.56 -6.06 -3.51
C PRO A 187 3.59 -7.51 -3.00
N ASN A 188 4.61 -7.84 -2.20
CA ASN A 188 4.70 -9.15 -1.56
C ASN A 188 3.46 -9.46 -0.69
N GLY A 189 3.12 -10.74 -0.58
CA GLY A 189 1.90 -11.19 0.09
C GLY A 189 0.60 -10.86 -0.63
N THR A 190 0.67 -10.29 -1.84
CA THR A 190 -0.49 -10.08 -2.72
C THR A 190 -0.27 -10.72 -4.10
N TYR A 191 -1.37 -10.99 -4.79
CA TYR A 191 -1.36 -11.56 -6.13
C TYR A 191 -2.44 -10.93 -7.00
N ILE A 192 -2.31 -11.02 -8.31
CA ILE A 192 -3.34 -10.57 -9.26
C ILE A 192 -3.76 -11.71 -10.17
N ASN A 193 -5.07 -11.99 -10.18
CA ASN A 193 -5.65 -12.90 -11.17
C ASN A 193 -5.72 -12.19 -12.52
N SER A 194 -5.58 -12.91 -13.64
CA SER A 194 -5.44 -12.31 -14.99
C SER A 194 -6.56 -11.35 -15.42
N THR A 195 -7.70 -11.32 -14.72
CA THR A 195 -8.84 -10.41 -14.93
C THR A 195 -9.12 -9.45 -13.77
N GLY A 196 -8.27 -9.43 -12.74
CA GLY A 196 -8.48 -8.61 -11.54
C GLY A 196 -8.11 -7.14 -11.75
N THR A 197 -8.92 -6.23 -11.20
CA THR A 197 -8.66 -4.77 -11.19
C THR A 197 -7.77 -4.32 -10.02
N SER A 198 -7.47 -5.22 -9.07
CA SER A 198 -6.73 -4.92 -7.85
C SER A 198 -5.90 -6.11 -7.39
N CYS A 199 -4.78 -5.85 -6.70
CA CYS A 199 -4.01 -6.88 -6.02
C CYS A 199 -4.81 -7.45 -4.83
N ILE A 200 -4.82 -8.77 -4.71
CA ILE A 200 -5.57 -9.54 -3.71
C ILE A 200 -4.57 -10.08 -2.69
N SER A 201 -4.85 -9.92 -1.39
CA SER A 201 -3.98 -10.47 -0.34
C SER A 201 -4.10 -12.00 -0.23
N CYS A 202 -2.97 -12.66 0.02
CA CYS A 202 -2.94 -14.08 0.35
C CYS A 202 -3.56 -14.36 1.72
N LYS A 203 -3.99 -15.61 1.97
CA LYS A 203 -4.40 -16.06 3.32
C LYS A 203 -3.21 -16.06 4.28
N ASP A 204 -3.48 -16.11 5.59
CA ASP A 204 -2.43 -16.10 6.63
C ASP A 204 -1.45 -17.28 6.52
N THR A 205 -1.90 -18.43 6.01
CA THR A 205 -1.08 -19.63 5.76
C THR A 205 -0.31 -19.58 4.45
N GLU A 206 -0.59 -18.58 3.62
CA GLU A 206 -0.08 -18.45 2.27
C GLU A 206 0.82 -17.21 2.14
N TRP A 207 1.62 -17.19 1.07
CA TRP A 207 2.52 -16.10 0.75
C TRP A 207 2.81 -16.07 -0.75
N SER A 208 3.05 -14.86 -1.27
CA SER A 208 3.42 -14.63 -2.66
C SER A 208 4.57 -13.61 -2.74
N ALA A 209 5.43 -13.79 -3.74
CA ALA A 209 6.46 -12.81 -4.06
C ALA A 209 5.85 -11.59 -4.76
N GLU A 210 6.61 -10.50 -4.89
CA GLU A 210 6.22 -9.36 -5.73
C GLU A 210 5.90 -9.81 -7.17
N GLY A 211 4.84 -9.24 -7.75
CA GLY A 211 4.41 -9.58 -9.11
C GLY A 211 3.86 -11.00 -9.28
N SER A 212 3.52 -11.71 -8.22
CA SER A 212 2.96 -13.06 -8.32
C SER A 212 1.52 -13.08 -8.83
N THR A 213 1.16 -14.13 -9.56
CA THR A 213 -0.22 -14.40 -10.02
C THR A 213 -0.97 -15.40 -9.14
N SER A 214 -0.29 -15.98 -8.16
CA SER A 214 -0.87 -16.93 -7.19
C SER A 214 -0.12 -16.87 -5.86
N CYS A 215 -0.76 -17.41 -4.82
CA CYS A 215 -0.16 -17.58 -3.51
C CYS A 215 0.30 -19.02 -3.31
N ASN A 216 1.46 -19.19 -2.70
CA ASN A 216 2.01 -20.48 -2.28
C ASN A 216 1.85 -20.67 -0.78
N GLN A 217 1.80 -21.91 -0.30
CA GLN A 217 1.81 -22.18 1.14
C GLN A 217 3.14 -21.75 1.76
N ARG A 218 3.09 -21.15 2.96
CA ARG A 218 4.30 -20.78 3.69
C ARG A 218 5.07 -22.03 4.08
N LEU A 219 6.37 -22.03 3.80
CA LEU A 219 7.27 -23.07 4.28
C LEU A 219 7.51 -22.86 5.78
N VAL A 220 7.36 -23.93 6.56
CA VAL A 220 7.67 -23.90 8.00
C VAL A 220 9.18 -24.07 8.14
N GLU A 221 9.86 -23.03 8.59
CA GLU A 221 11.29 -23.09 8.92
C GLU A 221 11.46 -23.61 10.35
N PHE A 222 12.22 -24.69 10.50
CA PHE A 222 12.56 -25.29 11.79
C PHE A 222 14.00 -25.80 11.75
N ILE A 223 14.61 -25.96 12.91
CA ILE A 223 15.98 -26.46 13.02
C ILE A 223 15.93 -28.00 13.08
N PRO A 224 16.40 -28.72 12.05
CA PRO A 224 16.38 -30.17 12.06
C PRO A 224 17.41 -30.74 13.06
N PHE A 225 17.18 -31.95 13.56
CA PHE A 225 18.14 -32.64 14.45
C PHE A 225 19.50 -32.91 13.80
N THR A 226 19.58 -32.84 12.48
CA THR A 226 20.80 -33.02 11.69
C THR A 226 21.66 -31.77 11.61
N ASP A 227 21.15 -30.62 12.05
CA ASP A 227 21.90 -29.38 12.04
C ASP A 227 23.09 -29.44 13.02
N SER A 228 24.25 -28.93 12.60
CA SER A 228 25.49 -29.02 13.39
C SER A 228 25.37 -28.26 14.73
N GLY A 229 24.68 -27.13 14.73
CA GLY A 229 24.39 -26.36 15.94
C GLY A 229 23.44 -27.12 16.87
N ALA A 230 22.40 -27.73 16.32
CA ALA A 230 21.47 -28.57 17.08
C ALA A 230 22.18 -29.75 17.76
N ILE A 231 23.01 -30.49 17.01
CA ILE A 231 23.77 -31.64 17.54
C ILE A 231 24.66 -31.21 18.71
N LEU A 232 25.39 -30.10 18.56
CA LEU A 232 26.29 -29.59 19.60
C LEU A 232 25.53 -29.24 20.89
N ILE A 233 24.39 -28.56 20.76
CA ILE A 233 23.54 -28.18 21.90
C ILE A 233 22.95 -29.42 22.57
N MET A 234 22.50 -30.40 21.79
CA MET A 234 21.90 -31.65 22.29
C MET A 234 22.91 -32.51 23.05
N LEU A 235 24.14 -32.63 22.52
CA LEU A 235 25.23 -33.32 23.21
C LEU A 235 25.60 -32.61 24.52
N GLY A 236 25.66 -31.27 24.51
CA GLY A 236 25.90 -30.47 25.70
C GLY A 236 24.81 -30.66 26.77
N ALA A 237 23.54 -30.63 26.37
CA ALA A 237 22.41 -30.89 27.26
C ALA A 237 22.43 -32.32 27.81
N GLY A 238 22.73 -33.32 26.97
CA GLY A 238 22.87 -34.71 27.39
C GLY A 238 24.01 -34.92 28.40
N ALA A 239 25.16 -34.26 28.19
CA ALA A 239 26.27 -34.29 29.13
C ALA A 239 25.91 -33.67 30.49
N LEU A 240 25.17 -32.57 30.51
CA LEU A 240 24.67 -31.94 31.75
C LEU A 240 23.68 -32.85 32.49
N VAL A 241 22.77 -33.52 31.77
CA VAL A 241 21.87 -34.52 32.36
C VAL A 241 22.69 -35.68 32.95
N GLY A 242 23.67 -36.21 32.22
CA GLY A 242 24.54 -37.27 32.70
C GLY A 242 25.31 -36.88 33.97
N LEU A 243 25.88 -35.67 34.00
CA LEU A 243 26.62 -35.15 35.14
C LEU A 243 25.72 -34.94 36.36
N THR A 244 24.54 -34.34 36.18
CA THR A 244 23.58 -34.12 37.29
C THR A 244 23.04 -35.44 37.86
N LEU A 245 22.80 -36.45 37.02
CA LEU A 245 22.43 -37.78 37.47
C LEU A 245 23.58 -38.49 38.19
N ALA A 246 24.80 -38.42 37.69
CA ALA A 246 25.98 -39.01 38.34
C ALA A 246 26.22 -38.43 39.74
N VAL A 247 26.14 -37.10 39.87
CA VAL A 247 26.23 -36.41 41.17
C VAL A 247 25.08 -36.82 42.10
N SER A 248 23.86 -36.93 41.56
CA SER A 248 22.69 -37.40 42.34
C SER A 248 22.89 -38.81 42.87
N VAL A 249 23.37 -39.75 42.05
CA VAL A 249 23.66 -41.13 42.47
C VAL A 249 24.77 -41.16 43.52
N LEU A 250 25.85 -40.42 43.30
CA LEU A 250 26.95 -40.31 44.27
C LEU A 250 26.46 -39.83 45.64
N PHE A 251 25.62 -38.80 45.66
CA PHE A 251 25.07 -38.22 46.88
C PHE A 251 24.07 -39.17 47.54
N ALA A 252 23.32 -39.95 46.77
CA ALA A 252 22.38 -40.97 47.28
C ALA A 252 23.12 -42.13 47.97
N VAL A 253 24.19 -42.65 47.36
CA VAL A 253 25.01 -43.72 47.94
C VAL A 253 25.69 -43.24 49.23
N ASN A 254 26.20 -42.00 49.23
CA ASN A 254 26.91 -41.42 50.38
C ASN A 254 26.00 -40.56 51.27
N TYR A 255 24.69 -40.79 51.27
CA TYR A 255 23.72 -39.90 51.92
C TYR A 255 23.93 -39.73 53.43
N ASN A 256 24.44 -40.75 54.10
CA ASN A 256 24.69 -40.73 55.54
C ASN A 256 25.98 -39.97 55.91
N THR A 257 26.79 -39.54 54.95
CA THR A 257 28.01 -38.79 55.23
C THR A 257 27.70 -37.35 55.68
N PRO A 258 28.48 -36.79 56.62
CA PRO A 258 28.28 -35.42 57.08
C PRO A 258 28.46 -34.39 55.95
N VAL A 259 29.19 -34.74 54.90
CA VAL A 259 29.41 -33.89 53.71
C VAL A 259 28.11 -33.64 52.94
N VAL A 260 27.36 -34.70 52.59
CA VAL A 260 26.09 -34.58 51.83
C VAL A 260 25.01 -33.88 52.67
N ARG A 261 24.96 -34.15 53.99
CA ARG A 261 24.03 -33.47 54.89
C ARG A 261 24.32 -31.98 55.03
N SER A 262 25.60 -31.60 55.05
CA SER A 262 26.02 -30.19 55.13
C SER A 262 25.80 -29.43 53.82
N ALA A 263 25.95 -30.11 52.66
CA ALA A 263 25.70 -29.56 51.33
C ALA A 263 24.20 -29.29 51.04
N GLY A 264 23.29 -29.70 51.91
CA GLY A 264 21.87 -29.40 51.81
C GLY A 264 20.94 -30.62 51.76
N GLY A 265 21.46 -31.84 51.96
CA GLY A 265 20.66 -33.05 52.13
C GLY A 265 19.55 -33.21 51.08
N PRO A 266 18.27 -33.41 51.47
CA PRO A 266 17.16 -33.65 50.53
C PRO A 266 16.92 -32.51 49.53
N MET A 267 17.21 -31.25 49.89
CA MET A 267 16.98 -30.11 48.99
C MET A 267 18.00 -30.08 47.83
N CYS A 268 19.19 -30.67 48.02
CA CYS A 268 20.19 -30.76 46.96
C CYS A 268 19.72 -31.70 45.84
N PHE A 269 19.08 -32.82 46.19
CA PHE A 269 18.46 -33.72 45.20
C PHE A 269 17.34 -33.04 44.42
N LEU A 270 16.56 -32.17 45.07
CA LEU A 270 15.51 -31.40 44.40
C LEU A 270 16.09 -30.41 43.38
N ILE A 271 17.21 -29.73 43.71
CA ILE A 271 17.93 -28.84 42.77
C ILE A 271 18.48 -29.65 41.58
N LEU A 272 19.17 -30.77 41.84
CA LEU A 272 19.73 -31.61 40.78
C LEU A 272 18.64 -32.18 39.86
N GLY A 273 17.50 -32.59 40.43
CA GLY A 273 16.32 -33.03 39.67
C GLY A 273 15.77 -31.91 38.77
N CYS A 274 15.57 -30.70 39.31
CA CYS A 274 15.09 -29.57 38.52
C CYS A 274 16.05 -29.19 37.39
N LEU A 275 17.37 -29.18 37.65
CA LEU A 275 18.39 -28.93 36.64
C LEU A 275 18.36 -29.97 35.52
N SER A 276 18.20 -31.25 35.86
CA SER A 276 18.08 -32.32 34.85
C SER A 276 16.84 -32.16 33.96
N LEU A 277 15.68 -31.82 34.53
CA LEU A 277 14.43 -31.61 33.78
C LEU A 277 14.49 -30.36 32.90
N CYS A 278 15.15 -29.29 33.36
CA CYS A 278 15.46 -28.12 32.53
C CYS A 278 16.33 -28.50 31.34
N SER A 279 17.40 -29.29 31.54
CA SER A 279 18.25 -29.75 30.44
C SER A 279 17.52 -30.65 29.44
N ILE A 280 16.57 -31.47 29.92
CA ILE A 280 15.73 -32.31 29.04
C ILE A 280 14.80 -31.46 28.16
N SER A 281 14.34 -30.29 28.61
CA SER A 281 13.46 -29.42 27.81
C SER A 281 14.10 -28.93 26.50
N VAL A 282 15.43 -28.83 26.45
CA VAL A 282 16.22 -28.42 25.28
C VAL A 282 16.00 -29.36 24.08
N PHE A 283 15.73 -30.65 24.34
CA PHE A 283 15.49 -31.64 23.29
C PHE A 283 14.21 -31.36 22.48
N PHE A 284 13.23 -30.67 23.08
CA PHE A 284 11.96 -30.33 22.42
C PHE A 284 12.02 -29.04 21.58
N TYR A 285 13.16 -28.34 21.54
CA TYR A 285 13.37 -27.16 20.68
C TYR A 285 13.67 -27.53 19.23
N PHE A 286 14.16 -28.75 18.98
CA PHE A 286 14.62 -29.20 17.67
C PHE A 286 13.62 -30.16 17.02
N GLY A 287 13.65 -30.23 15.70
CA GLY A 287 12.73 -31.04 14.92
C GLY A 287 11.43 -30.34 14.55
N GLN A 288 10.54 -31.08 13.91
CA GLN A 288 9.28 -30.51 13.39
C GLN A 288 8.35 -30.10 14.55
N PRO A 289 7.75 -28.90 14.51
CA PRO A 289 6.88 -28.43 15.57
C PRO A 289 5.64 -29.34 15.69
N SER A 290 5.47 -29.94 16.86
CA SER A 290 4.26 -30.66 17.26
C SER A 290 3.63 -29.97 18.47
N VAL A 291 2.33 -30.21 18.71
CA VAL A 291 1.63 -29.63 19.87
C VAL A 291 2.30 -30.06 21.18
N SER A 292 2.71 -31.33 21.29
CA SER A 292 3.44 -31.84 22.46
C SER A 292 4.82 -31.20 22.62
N SER A 293 5.59 -31.06 21.54
CA SER A 293 6.90 -30.39 21.59
C SER A 293 6.75 -28.93 21.99
N CYS A 294 5.72 -28.24 21.51
CA CYS A 294 5.44 -26.85 21.86
C CYS A 294 5.16 -26.67 23.36
N VAL A 295 4.35 -27.55 23.95
CA VAL A 295 4.03 -27.50 25.39
C VAL A 295 5.25 -27.86 26.25
N LEU A 296 5.95 -28.94 25.91
CA LEU A 296 7.12 -29.44 26.66
C LEU A 296 8.35 -28.53 26.53
N ARG A 297 8.39 -27.68 25.51
CA ARG A 297 9.42 -26.65 25.33
C ARG A 297 9.36 -25.58 26.42
N PHE A 298 8.18 -25.04 26.71
CA PHE A 298 8.04 -23.86 27.57
C PHE A 298 7.66 -24.19 29.01
N LEU A 299 6.66 -25.07 29.20
CA LEU A 299 6.05 -25.26 30.51
C LEU A 299 7.00 -25.90 31.54
N PRO A 300 7.70 -27.01 31.23
CA PRO A 300 8.67 -27.62 32.15
C PRO A 300 9.85 -26.70 32.44
N PHE A 301 10.38 -26.00 31.41
CA PHE A 301 11.52 -25.11 31.58
C PHE A 301 11.22 -24.02 32.61
N PHE A 302 10.11 -23.29 32.46
CA PHE A 302 9.78 -22.21 33.40
C PHE A 302 9.46 -22.73 34.81
N LEU A 303 8.73 -23.84 34.95
CA LEU A 303 8.42 -24.39 36.27
C LEU A 303 9.67 -24.88 37.01
N PHE A 304 10.49 -25.74 36.39
CA PHE A 304 11.64 -26.31 37.09
C PHE A 304 12.77 -25.29 37.26
N TYR A 305 12.93 -24.34 36.34
CA TYR A 305 13.91 -23.26 36.48
C TYR A 305 13.59 -22.34 37.66
N THR A 306 12.32 -21.95 37.82
CA THR A 306 11.90 -21.10 38.94
C THR A 306 12.06 -21.79 40.28
N VAL A 307 11.68 -23.08 40.37
CA VAL A 307 11.91 -23.91 41.57
C VAL A 307 13.40 -24.01 41.89
N CYS A 308 14.25 -24.21 40.88
CA CYS A 308 15.70 -24.29 41.03
C CYS A 308 16.29 -22.99 41.60
N LEU A 309 15.94 -21.83 41.00
CA LEU A 309 16.38 -20.52 41.49
C LEU A 309 15.88 -20.24 42.92
N ALA A 310 14.63 -20.56 43.23
CA ALA A 310 14.09 -20.39 44.57
C ALA A 310 14.90 -21.21 45.60
N CYS A 311 15.27 -22.45 45.26
CA CYS A 311 16.09 -23.29 46.12
C CYS A 311 17.50 -22.72 46.32
N PHE A 312 18.13 -22.18 45.27
CA PHE A 312 19.41 -21.48 45.40
C PHE A 312 19.31 -20.25 46.30
N VAL A 313 18.26 -19.43 46.14
CA VAL A 313 18.04 -18.24 46.98
C VAL A 313 17.84 -18.62 48.44
N VAL A 314 17.01 -19.62 48.73
CA VAL A 314 16.80 -20.12 50.10
C VAL A 314 18.12 -20.60 50.71
N ARG A 315 18.95 -21.31 49.95
CA ARG A 315 20.27 -21.77 50.43
C ARG A 315 21.24 -20.63 50.69
N SER A 316 21.35 -19.68 49.77
CA SER A 316 22.16 -18.48 49.96
C SER A 316 21.71 -17.68 51.19
N PHE A 317 20.39 -17.53 51.39
CA PHE A 317 19.84 -16.83 52.55
C PHE A 317 20.12 -17.55 53.87
N GLN A 318 20.01 -18.89 53.91
CA GLN A 318 20.36 -19.68 55.08
C GLN A 318 21.83 -19.49 55.47
N ILE A 319 22.74 -19.49 54.49
CA ILE A 319 24.17 -19.26 54.72
C ILE A 319 24.41 -17.86 55.31
N VAL A 320 23.81 -16.82 54.72
CA VAL A 320 23.93 -15.44 55.21
C VAL A 320 23.37 -15.29 56.63
N CYS A 321 22.24 -15.93 56.94
CA CYS A 321 21.66 -15.91 58.28
C CYS A 321 22.57 -16.58 59.30
N ILE A 322 23.17 -17.74 58.98
CA ILE A 322 24.10 -18.44 59.87
C ILE A 322 25.32 -17.56 60.17
N PHE A 323 25.90 -16.93 59.15
CA PHE A 323 27.05 -16.03 59.34
C PHE A 323 26.67 -14.77 60.13
N LYS A 324 25.53 -14.14 59.83
CA LYS A 324 25.05 -12.95 60.55
C LYS A 324 24.74 -13.26 62.02
N ILE A 325 24.11 -14.39 62.31
CA ILE A 325 23.86 -14.88 63.67
C ILE A 325 25.18 -15.16 64.37
N SER A 326 26.13 -15.82 63.70
CA SER A 326 27.45 -16.11 64.27
C SER A 326 28.23 -14.84 64.60
N THR A 327 28.18 -13.81 63.75
CA THR A 327 28.78 -12.48 64.03
C THR A 327 28.09 -11.80 65.21
N ILE A 328 26.75 -11.87 65.32
CA ILE A 328 26.00 -11.31 66.46
C ILE A 328 26.36 -12.04 67.77
N TYR A 329 26.48 -13.36 67.74
CA TYR A 329 26.91 -14.16 68.90
C TYR A 329 28.36 -13.89 69.30
N LEU A 330 29.28 -13.76 68.33
CA LEU A 330 30.67 -13.34 68.59
C LEU A 330 30.74 -11.92 69.16
N MET A 331 29.91 -11.00 68.67
CA MET A 331 29.83 -9.62 69.17
C MET A 331 29.25 -9.60 70.59
N GLN A 332 28.23 -10.41 70.89
CA GLN A 332 27.73 -10.60 72.26
C GLN A 332 28.79 -11.22 73.17
N LEU A 333 29.53 -12.24 72.74
CA LEU A 333 30.64 -12.80 73.52
C LEU A 333 31.75 -11.78 73.78
N TYR A 334 32.03 -10.89 72.82
CA TYR A 334 33.00 -9.81 72.97
C TYR A 334 32.51 -8.73 73.95
N VAL A 335 31.23 -8.34 73.89
CA VAL A 335 30.59 -7.40 74.84
C VAL A 335 30.53 -8.02 76.25
N SER A 336 30.15 -9.29 76.38
CA SER A 336 30.16 -10.03 77.65
C SER A 336 31.56 -10.11 78.26
N SER A 337 32.58 -10.37 77.43
CA SER A 337 33.98 -10.43 77.88
C SER A 337 34.50 -9.04 78.30
N CYS A 338 34.14 -7.99 77.56
CA CYS A 338 34.51 -6.61 77.88
C CYS A 338 33.83 -6.10 79.17
N GLN A 339 32.57 -6.47 79.39
CA GLN A 339 31.82 -6.12 80.60
C GLN A 339 32.37 -6.82 81.84
N THR A 340 32.83 -8.06 81.69
CA THR A 340 33.54 -8.80 82.75
C THR A 340 34.89 -8.15 83.06
N PHE A 341 35.64 -7.70 82.04
CA PHE A 341 36.92 -7.00 82.21
C PHE A 341 36.77 -5.61 82.88
N LEU A 342 35.75 -4.83 82.52
CA LEU A 342 35.45 -3.54 83.16
C LEU A 342 35.05 -3.69 84.64
N SER A 343 34.31 -4.76 84.97
CA SER A 343 33.88 -5.02 86.35
C SER A 343 35.01 -5.43 87.30
N VAL A 344 36.13 -5.93 86.76
CA VAL A 344 37.36 -6.22 87.53
C VAL A 344 38.23 -4.97 87.71
N LEU A 345 38.27 -4.08 86.71
CA LEU A 345 39.04 -2.82 86.75
C LEU A 345 38.46 -1.75 87.69
N PHE A 346 37.15 -1.75 87.95
CA PHE A 346 36.48 -0.77 88.83
C PHE A 346 36.31 -1.23 90.28
N LYS A 347 36.89 -2.38 90.66
CA LYS A 347 36.81 -2.95 92.01
C LYS A 347 38.14 -2.92 92.76
N GLN A 348 38.99 -1.95 92.43
CA GLN A 348 40.25 -1.67 93.12
C GLN A 348 40.19 -0.34 93.86
#